data_AF-A0A960NKN1-F1
#
_entry.id   AF-A0A960NKN1-F1
#
_cell.length_a   1.000
_cell.length_b   1.000
_cell.length_c   1.000
_cell.angle_alpha   90.00
_cell.angle_beta   90.00
_cell.angle_gamma   90.00
#
_symmetry.space_group_name_H-M   'P 1'
#
loop_
_entity.id
_entity.type
_entity.pdbx_description
1 polymer ?
#
loop_
_entity_poly.entity_id
_entity_poly.type
_entity_poly.pdbx_seq_one_letter_code
_entity_poly.pdbx_strand_id
1 'polypeptide(L)'
;MPESVHLCDFPEGNPARRKSELEAQMQDVLDVVGLGRQLRTEYNLKVRQPLRTIHIVSHDPERLARVKVLRDLVLDELNVKDAVFSGAESQLATLSAKANFKALGPRYGKKVQLIHQAVTAMGSDEIEAFMQSRPMTLTCGGESFVLEPDDIVLERQPRPGLAVAGTGKFVIALDETLDEALIREGLAREFVNKVQNLRKQADLDIAQRIQLRYTSGAALRQALEEHRDTIQKEVLALTCESVDGVVEGWESVEVNGHACQVWLEAVSGLPVDD
;
A
#
# COMPACT_ATOMS: atom_id res chain seq x y z
N MET A 1 -0.53 -35.37 20.66
CA MET A 1 0.19 -35.11 19.39
C MET A 1 0.97 -36.37 19.02
N PRO A 2 1.19 -36.66 17.73
CA PRO A 2 1.96 -37.83 17.32
C PRO A 2 3.39 -37.79 17.89
N GLU A 3 4.01 -38.96 18.08
CA GLU A 3 5.37 -39.08 18.65
C GLU A 3 6.44 -38.40 17.78
N SER A 4 6.24 -38.37 16.46
CA SER A 4 7.15 -37.72 15.53
C SER A 4 6.43 -37.34 14.24
N VAL A 5 6.75 -36.17 13.70
CA VAL A 5 6.27 -35.72 12.38
C VAL A 5 6.75 -36.64 11.25
N HIS A 6 7.87 -37.34 11.45
CA HIS A 6 8.43 -38.30 10.47
C HIS A 6 7.63 -39.60 10.36
N LEU A 7 6.71 -39.84 11.30
CA LEU A 7 5.83 -41.00 11.31
C LEU A 7 4.39 -40.66 10.86
N CYS A 8 4.15 -39.40 10.49
CA CYS A 8 2.84 -38.96 10.02
C CYS A 8 2.72 -39.15 8.50
N ASP A 9 1.51 -39.47 8.05
CA ASP A 9 1.18 -39.47 6.62
C ASP A 9 1.31 -38.06 6.05
N PHE A 10 1.64 -37.98 4.76
CA PHE A 10 1.65 -36.71 4.05
C PHE A 10 0.22 -36.16 3.95
N PRO A 11 -0.01 -34.86 4.22
CA PRO A 11 -1.36 -34.32 4.22
C PRO A 11 -1.98 -34.36 2.82
N GLU A 12 -3.18 -34.93 2.72
CA GLU A 12 -3.98 -34.92 1.51
C GLU A 12 -4.85 -33.66 1.42
N GLY A 13 -4.93 -33.07 0.23
CA GLY A 13 -5.78 -31.90 -0.01
C GLY A 13 -7.25 -32.27 0.06
N ASN A 14 -8.05 -31.51 0.82
CA ASN A 14 -9.50 -31.69 0.87
C ASN A 14 -10.18 -30.73 -0.13
N PRO A 15 -10.77 -31.23 -1.24
CA PRO A 15 -11.41 -30.38 -2.23
C PRO A 15 -12.59 -29.56 -1.68
N ALA A 16 -13.29 -30.06 -0.66
CA ALA A 16 -14.41 -29.35 -0.02
C ALA A 16 -13.96 -28.10 0.75
N ARG A 17 -12.66 -27.97 1.07
CA ARG A 17 -12.09 -26.77 1.69
C ARG A 17 -11.56 -25.76 0.66
N ARG A 18 -11.51 -26.11 -0.63
CA ARG A 18 -11.11 -25.18 -1.68
C ARG A 18 -12.24 -24.19 -1.96
N LYS A 19 -11.94 -22.89 -1.85
CA LYS A 19 -12.91 -21.81 -2.03
C LYS A 19 -12.43 -20.90 -3.15
N SER A 20 -12.78 -21.22 -4.40
CA SER A 20 -12.30 -20.47 -5.57
C SER A 20 -12.70 -19.00 -5.59
N GLU A 21 -13.85 -18.66 -5.00
CA GLU A 21 -14.26 -17.26 -4.81
C GLU A 21 -13.31 -16.51 -3.87
N LEU A 22 -12.91 -17.13 -2.76
CA LEU A 22 -11.94 -16.53 -1.82
C LEU A 22 -10.55 -16.41 -2.48
N GLU A 23 -10.14 -17.39 -3.27
CA GLU A 23 -8.89 -17.34 -4.05
C GLU A 23 -8.90 -16.14 -5.02
N ALA A 24 -10.02 -15.92 -5.73
CA ALA A 24 -10.18 -14.78 -6.62
C ALA A 24 -10.18 -13.43 -5.87
N GLN A 25 -10.87 -13.35 -4.73
CA GLN A 25 -10.88 -12.16 -3.87
C GLN A 25 -9.47 -11.83 -3.37
N MET A 26 -8.74 -12.83 -2.87
CA MET A 26 -7.36 -12.65 -2.39
C MET A 26 -6.42 -12.23 -3.52
N GLN A 27 -6.56 -12.79 -4.71
CA GLN A 27 -5.74 -12.38 -5.84
C GLN A 27 -5.97 -10.91 -6.20
N ASP A 28 -7.23 -10.46 -6.22
CA ASP A 28 -7.57 -9.07 -6.49
C ASP A 28 -7.05 -8.11 -5.40
N VAL A 29 -7.10 -8.51 -4.12
CA VAL A 29 -6.49 -7.77 -3.01
C VAL A 29 -4.97 -7.66 -3.18
N LEU A 30 -4.29 -8.77 -3.52
CA LEU A 30 -2.85 -8.78 -3.74
C LEU A 30 -2.44 -7.88 -4.92
N ASP A 31 -3.21 -7.86 -6.00
CA ASP A 31 -2.97 -6.98 -7.15
C ASP A 31 -3.07 -5.49 -6.72
N VAL A 32 -4.08 -5.13 -5.92
CA VAL A 32 -4.26 -3.76 -5.39
C VAL A 32 -3.14 -3.39 -4.41
N VAL A 33 -2.80 -4.28 -3.47
CA VAL A 33 -1.71 -4.06 -2.51
C VAL A 33 -0.37 -3.91 -3.24
N GLY A 34 -0.11 -4.71 -4.26
CA GLY A 34 1.10 -4.64 -5.07
C GLY A 34 1.26 -3.25 -5.70
N LEU A 35 0.20 -2.73 -6.32
CA LEU A 35 0.19 -1.37 -6.86
C LEU A 35 0.38 -0.33 -5.76
N GLY A 36 -0.25 -0.49 -4.60
CA GLY A 36 -0.15 0.47 -3.50
C GLY A 36 1.28 0.57 -2.95
N ARG A 37 1.96 -0.57 -2.81
CA ARG A 37 3.37 -0.64 -2.40
C ARG A 37 4.31 -0.06 -3.46
N GLN A 38 4.00 -0.29 -4.74
CA GLN A 38 4.73 0.33 -5.84
C GLN A 38 4.65 1.85 -5.74
N LEU A 39 3.42 2.41 -5.61
CA LEU A 39 3.22 3.85 -5.47
C LEU A 39 3.96 4.44 -4.27
N ARG A 40 3.90 3.78 -3.13
CA ARG A 40 4.64 4.22 -1.95
C ARG A 40 6.15 4.31 -2.21
N THR A 41 6.69 3.37 -2.97
CA THR A 41 8.11 3.36 -3.34
C THR A 41 8.44 4.49 -4.31
N GLU A 42 7.66 4.63 -5.39
CA GLU A 42 7.88 5.62 -6.45
C GLU A 42 7.75 7.07 -5.93
N TYR A 43 6.81 7.31 -5.01
CA TYR A 43 6.53 8.64 -4.44
C TYR A 43 7.20 8.86 -3.08
N ASN A 44 8.08 7.95 -2.65
CA ASN A 44 8.81 8.03 -1.37
C ASN A 44 7.89 8.17 -0.12
N LEU A 45 6.69 7.58 -0.17
CA LEU A 45 5.75 7.55 0.94
C LEU A 45 6.14 6.41 1.90
N LYS A 46 6.58 6.75 3.10
CA LYS A 46 7.03 5.76 4.09
C LYS A 46 5.91 4.82 4.48
N VAL A 47 6.19 3.51 4.55
CA VAL A 47 5.13 2.52 4.84
C VAL A 47 4.45 2.75 6.21
N ARG A 48 5.22 3.19 7.21
CA ARG A 48 4.72 3.48 8.55
C ARG A 48 4.03 4.84 8.67
N GLN A 49 4.09 5.69 7.65
CA GLN A 49 3.27 6.89 7.58
C GLN A 49 1.85 6.48 7.14
N PRO A 50 0.84 6.62 8.01
CA PRO A 50 -0.53 6.40 7.57
C PRO A 50 -0.92 7.43 6.52
N LEU A 51 -1.67 6.99 5.51
CA LEU A 51 -2.30 7.88 4.52
C LEU A 51 -3.80 7.91 4.74
N ARG A 52 -4.43 8.99 4.28
CA ARG A 52 -5.86 9.19 4.51
C ARG A 52 -6.70 8.21 3.70
N THR A 53 -6.50 8.19 2.38
CA THR A 53 -7.40 7.49 1.48
C THR A 53 -6.65 6.81 0.35
N ILE A 54 -7.11 5.61 -0.01
CA ILE A 54 -6.79 4.94 -1.26
C ILE A 54 -8.04 4.96 -2.15
N HIS A 55 -7.87 5.35 -3.40
CA HIS A 55 -8.89 5.20 -4.43
C HIS A 55 -8.60 3.93 -5.21
N ILE A 56 -9.61 3.09 -5.38
CA ILE A 56 -9.52 1.82 -6.12
C ILE A 56 -10.54 1.86 -7.24
N VAL A 57 -10.05 1.80 -8.47
CA VAL A 57 -10.87 1.88 -9.69
C VAL A 57 -10.74 0.59 -10.47
N SER A 58 -11.87 0.06 -10.91
CA SER A 58 -11.94 -0.96 -11.95
C SER A 58 -13.18 -0.76 -12.79
N HIS A 59 -13.08 -1.04 -14.07
CA HIS A 59 -14.24 -1.04 -14.98
C HIS A 59 -15.08 -2.32 -14.83
N ASP A 60 -14.58 -3.32 -14.11
CA ASP A 60 -15.30 -4.56 -13.78
C ASP A 60 -15.96 -4.42 -12.39
N PRO A 61 -17.30 -4.28 -12.31
CA PRO A 61 -18.00 -4.11 -11.04
C PRO A 61 -17.88 -5.32 -10.11
N GLU A 62 -17.78 -6.54 -10.65
CA GLU A 62 -17.61 -7.75 -9.83
C GLU A 62 -16.24 -7.76 -9.18
N ARG A 63 -15.21 -7.30 -9.90
CA ARG A 63 -13.85 -7.16 -9.37
C ARG A 63 -13.78 -6.11 -8.25
N LEU A 64 -14.43 -4.96 -8.42
CA LEU A 64 -14.58 -3.99 -7.33
C LEU A 64 -15.28 -4.60 -6.11
N ALA A 65 -16.36 -5.35 -6.33
CA ALA A 65 -17.09 -6.00 -5.25
C ALA A 65 -16.21 -6.99 -4.48
N ARG A 66 -15.38 -7.79 -5.18
CA ARG A 66 -14.45 -8.74 -4.56
C ARG A 66 -13.43 -8.05 -3.65
N VAL A 67 -12.79 -6.98 -4.10
CA VAL A 67 -11.84 -6.22 -3.26
C VAL A 67 -12.55 -5.56 -2.09
N LYS A 68 -13.75 -5.03 -2.32
CA LYS A 68 -14.52 -4.33 -1.29
C LYS A 68 -14.89 -5.23 -0.11
N VAL A 69 -15.12 -6.54 -0.34
CA VAL A 69 -15.36 -7.52 0.74
C VAL A 69 -14.15 -7.64 1.68
N LEU A 70 -12.94 -7.54 1.15
CA LEU A 70 -11.68 -7.68 1.88
C LEU A 70 -10.95 -6.34 2.03
N ARG A 71 -11.69 -5.22 2.02
CA ARG A 71 -11.09 -3.87 2.02
C ARG A 71 -10.15 -3.65 3.21
N ASP A 72 -10.48 -4.21 4.38
CA ASP A 72 -9.73 -3.93 5.60
C ASP A 72 -8.31 -4.53 5.52
N LEU A 73 -8.15 -5.67 4.80
CA LEU A 73 -6.82 -6.21 4.49
C LEU A 73 -5.99 -5.24 3.63
N VAL A 74 -6.62 -4.56 2.66
CA VAL A 74 -5.94 -3.55 1.84
C VAL A 74 -5.52 -2.36 2.71
N LEU A 75 -6.41 -1.88 3.57
CA LEU A 75 -6.16 -0.75 4.47
C LEU A 75 -5.02 -1.04 5.46
N ASP A 76 -5.02 -2.22 6.06
CA ASP A 76 -3.99 -2.64 7.01
C ASP A 76 -2.64 -2.80 6.32
N GLU A 77 -2.60 -3.50 5.19
CA GLU A 77 -1.37 -3.79 4.47
C GLU A 77 -0.72 -2.54 3.86
N LEU A 78 -1.55 -1.57 3.44
CA LEU A 78 -1.08 -0.31 2.92
C LEU A 78 -1.05 0.81 3.97
N ASN A 79 -1.40 0.56 5.23
CA ASN A 79 -1.50 1.58 6.27
C ASN A 79 -2.25 2.84 5.80
N VAL A 80 -3.49 2.65 5.34
CA VAL A 80 -4.39 3.70 4.85
C VAL A 80 -5.66 3.71 5.69
N LYS A 81 -6.24 4.88 5.96
CA LYS A 81 -7.41 4.99 6.84
C LYS A 81 -8.73 4.61 6.17
N ASP A 82 -8.89 4.90 4.89
CA ASP A 82 -10.13 4.62 4.16
C ASP A 82 -9.90 4.26 2.69
N ALA A 83 -10.88 3.59 2.09
CA ALA A 83 -10.88 3.17 0.69
C ALA A 83 -12.13 3.66 -0.04
N VAL A 84 -11.90 4.36 -1.16
CA VAL A 84 -12.95 4.84 -2.06
C VAL A 84 -12.93 4.01 -3.34
N PHE A 85 -14.10 3.50 -3.73
CA PHE A 85 -14.25 2.63 -4.91
C PHE A 85 -14.99 3.38 -6.02
N SER A 86 -14.48 3.34 -7.25
CA SER A 86 -15.08 4.02 -8.41
C SER A 86 -14.93 3.19 -9.69
N GLY A 87 -15.79 3.44 -10.68
CA GLY A 87 -15.70 2.83 -12.01
C GLY A 87 -14.94 3.66 -13.06
N ALA A 88 -14.56 4.90 -12.71
CA ALA A 88 -13.87 5.85 -13.59
C ALA A 88 -12.63 6.43 -12.90
N GLU A 89 -11.56 6.64 -13.68
CA GLU A 89 -10.27 7.16 -13.20
C GLU A 89 -10.05 8.64 -13.50
N SER A 90 -10.97 9.30 -14.21
CA SER A 90 -10.89 10.73 -14.56
C SER A 90 -10.71 11.70 -13.38
N GLN A 91 -11.16 11.31 -12.18
CA GLN A 91 -10.96 12.06 -10.94
C GLN A 91 -9.56 11.88 -10.32
N LEU A 92 -8.78 10.91 -10.80
CA LEU A 92 -7.48 10.54 -10.23
C LEU A 92 -6.33 11.03 -11.12
N ALA A 93 -6.48 10.90 -12.44
CA ALA A 93 -5.45 11.26 -13.40
C ALA A 93 -6.06 11.81 -14.69
N THR A 94 -5.27 12.63 -15.38
CA THR A 94 -5.49 12.92 -16.80
C THR A 94 -4.86 11.79 -17.61
N LEU A 95 -5.65 11.17 -18.47
CA LEU A 95 -5.18 10.10 -19.35
C LEU A 95 -4.66 10.65 -20.66
N SER A 96 -3.54 10.09 -21.10
CA SER A 96 -3.01 10.22 -22.45
C SER A 96 -2.59 8.85 -22.96
N ALA A 97 -2.59 8.67 -24.28
CA ALA A 97 -2.30 7.39 -24.90
C ALA A 97 -1.31 7.59 -26.06
N LYS A 98 -0.45 6.60 -26.27
CA LYS A 98 0.49 6.54 -27.40
C LYS A 98 0.42 5.17 -28.05
N ALA A 99 0.51 5.14 -29.38
CA ALA A 99 0.66 3.87 -30.10
C ALA A 99 2.00 3.17 -29.76
N ASN A 100 1.93 1.87 -29.51
CA ASN A 100 3.10 1.01 -29.38
C ASN A 100 3.64 0.64 -30.77
N PHE A 101 4.61 1.41 -31.26
CA PHE A 101 5.19 1.21 -32.59
C PHE A 101 5.79 -0.20 -32.79
N LYS A 102 6.29 -0.84 -31.73
CA LYS A 102 6.87 -2.17 -31.80
C LYS A 102 5.81 -3.25 -32.05
N ALA A 103 4.66 -3.13 -31.39
CA ALA A 103 3.53 -4.06 -31.57
C ALA A 103 2.79 -3.82 -32.89
N LEU A 104 2.55 -2.56 -33.25
CA LEU A 104 1.76 -2.18 -34.42
C LEU A 104 2.54 -2.21 -35.74
N GLY A 105 3.86 -2.02 -35.71
CA GLY A 105 4.73 -1.98 -36.89
C GLY A 105 4.55 -3.15 -37.85
N PRO A 106 4.60 -4.42 -37.39
CA PRO A 106 4.38 -5.59 -38.23
C PRO A 106 3.00 -5.67 -38.90
N ARG A 107 1.96 -5.13 -38.25
CA ARG A 107 0.56 -5.23 -38.72
C ARG A 107 0.18 -4.09 -39.67
N TYR A 108 0.67 -2.88 -39.40
CA TYR A 108 0.19 -1.67 -40.07
C TYR A 108 1.29 -0.84 -40.76
N GLY A 109 2.57 -1.18 -40.60
CA GLY A 109 3.69 -0.58 -41.33
C GLY A 109 3.70 0.94 -41.28
N LYS A 110 3.66 1.60 -42.44
CA LYS A 110 3.67 3.08 -42.54
C LYS A 110 2.43 3.74 -41.93
N LYS A 111 1.31 3.00 -41.79
CA LYS A 111 0.06 3.52 -41.23
C LYS A 111 0.12 3.68 -39.70
N VAL A 112 1.14 3.15 -39.04
CA VAL A 112 1.34 3.33 -37.59
C VAL A 112 1.47 4.80 -37.21
N GLN A 113 2.06 5.64 -38.06
CA GLN A 113 2.14 7.08 -37.79
C GLN A 113 0.75 7.74 -37.76
N LEU A 114 -0.16 7.30 -38.64
CA LEU A 114 -1.54 7.77 -38.67
C LEU A 114 -2.31 7.31 -37.43
N ILE A 115 -2.15 6.04 -37.03
CA ILE A 115 -2.72 5.49 -35.79
C ILE A 115 -2.19 6.27 -34.58
N HIS A 116 -0.88 6.51 -34.51
CA HIS A 116 -0.25 7.25 -33.42
C HIS A 116 -0.81 8.66 -33.25
N GLN A 117 -0.97 9.40 -34.35
CA GLN A 117 -1.55 10.75 -34.32
C GLN A 117 -3.00 10.73 -33.82
N ALA A 118 -3.81 9.78 -34.29
CA ALA A 118 -5.20 9.63 -33.86
C ALA A 118 -5.31 9.26 -32.37
N VAL A 119 -4.50 8.31 -31.90
CA VAL A 119 -4.46 7.90 -30.48
C VAL A 119 -4.01 9.06 -29.58
N THR A 120 -2.99 9.82 -29.99
CA THR A 120 -2.45 10.93 -29.20
C THR A 120 -3.42 12.13 -29.14
N ALA A 121 -4.32 12.25 -30.12
CA ALA A 121 -5.31 13.32 -30.16
C ALA A 121 -6.55 13.05 -29.28
N MET A 122 -6.71 11.83 -28.76
CA MET A 122 -7.88 11.47 -27.95
C MET A 122 -7.89 12.19 -26.60
N GLY A 123 -9.09 12.61 -26.18
CA GLY A 123 -9.33 13.06 -24.81
C GLY A 123 -9.37 11.91 -23.80
N SER A 124 -9.28 12.20 -22.50
CA SER A 124 -9.30 11.14 -21.47
C SER A 124 -10.57 10.28 -21.51
N ASP A 125 -11.75 10.90 -21.67
CA ASP A 125 -13.02 10.17 -21.77
C ASP A 125 -13.09 9.28 -23.04
N GLU A 126 -12.50 9.75 -24.15
CA GLU A 126 -12.41 8.98 -25.39
C GLU A 126 -11.47 7.79 -25.23
N ILE A 127 -10.33 7.97 -24.54
CA ILE A 127 -9.39 6.90 -24.22
C ILE A 127 -10.08 5.85 -23.34
N GLU A 128 -10.77 6.25 -22.27
CA GLU A 128 -11.50 5.30 -21.40
C GLU A 128 -12.53 4.50 -22.20
N ALA A 129 -13.36 5.17 -23.00
CA ALA A 129 -14.36 4.51 -23.85
C ALA A 129 -13.71 3.59 -24.89
N PHE A 130 -12.61 4.03 -25.50
CA PHE A 130 -11.86 3.25 -26.48
C PHE A 130 -11.27 1.97 -25.86
N MET A 131 -10.67 2.06 -24.67
CA MET A 131 -10.09 0.91 -23.96
C MET A 131 -11.14 -0.13 -23.55
N GLN A 132 -12.39 0.30 -23.34
CA GLN A 132 -13.52 -0.58 -23.03
C GLN A 132 -14.14 -1.22 -24.28
N SER A 133 -13.97 -0.61 -25.46
CA SER A 133 -14.52 -1.16 -26.70
C SER A 133 -13.88 -2.51 -27.01
N ARG A 134 -14.72 -3.52 -27.30
CA ARG A 134 -14.30 -4.86 -27.67
C ARG A 134 -15.09 -5.29 -28.92
N PRO A 135 -14.44 -5.38 -30.10
CA PRO A 135 -13.03 -5.09 -30.39
C PRO A 135 -12.69 -3.58 -30.38
N MET A 136 -11.44 -3.22 -30.04
CA MET A 136 -11.00 -1.81 -30.03
C MET A 136 -10.79 -1.31 -31.46
N THR A 137 -11.76 -0.57 -32.00
CA THR A 137 -11.73 -0.12 -33.40
C THR A 137 -11.46 1.38 -33.48
N LEU A 138 -10.37 1.75 -34.16
CA LEU A 138 -9.96 3.14 -34.39
C LEU A 138 -10.17 3.51 -35.85
N THR A 139 -10.97 4.54 -36.12
CA THR A 139 -11.15 5.07 -37.47
C THR A 139 -10.35 6.36 -37.65
N CYS A 140 -9.38 6.36 -38.56
CA CYS A 140 -8.60 7.55 -38.90
C CYS A 140 -8.13 7.52 -40.36
N GLY A 141 -8.02 8.70 -40.99
CA GLY A 141 -7.62 8.81 -42.41
C GLY A 141 -8.55 8.09 -43.40
N GLY A 142 -9.82 7.87 -43.04
CA GLY A 142 -10.79 7.13 -43.86
C GLY A 142 -10.70 5.60 -43.78
N GLU A 143 -9.83 5.06 -42.94
CA GLU A 143 -9.67 3.62 -42.70
C GLU A 143 -10.00 3.25 -41.25
N SER A 144 -10.33 1.98 -41.00
CA SER A 144 -10.56 1.45 -39.65
C SER A 144 -9.51 0.40 -39.28
N PHE A 145 -8.96 0.54 -38.09
CA PHE A 145 -7.90 -0.30 -37.53
C PHE A 145 -8.42 -1.01 -36.28
N VAL A 146 -8.16 -2.30 -36.14
CA VAL A 146 -8.52 -3.08 -34.95
C VAL A 146 -7.28 -3.19 -34.08
N LEU A 147 -7.31 -2.60 -32.89
CA LEU A 147 -6.18 -2.59 -31.96
C LEU A 147 -6.39 -3.60 -30.83
N GLU A 148 -5.29 -4.08 -30.29
CA GLU A 148 -5.23 -4.86 -29.06
C GLU A 148 -4.81 -3.97 -27.90
N PRO A 149 -5.08 -4.35 -26.64
CA PRO A 149 -4.65 -3.55 -25.48
C PRO A 149 -3.15 -3.24 -25.48
N ASP A 150 -2.31 -4.19 -25.91
CA ASP A 150 -0.85 -4.05 -25.93
C ASP A 150 -0.34 -3.18 -27.09
N ASP A 151 -1.21 -2.85 -28.05
CA ASP A 151 -0.91 -1.89 -29.12
C ASP A 151 -0.92 -0.44 -28.63
N ILE A 152 -1.40 -0.18 -27.41
CA ILE A 152 -1.55 1.15 -26.81
C ILE A 152 -0.75 1.21 -25.51
N VAL A 153 0.06 2.26 -25.37
CA VAL A 153 0.73 2.62 -24.13
C VAL A 153 -0.08 3.74 -23.48
N LEU A 154 -0.63 3.46 -22.30
CA LEU A 154 -1.34 4.44 -21.48
C LEU A 154 -0.36 5.17 -20.57
N GLU A 155 -0.42 6.50 -20.58
CA GLU A 155 0.29 7.37 -19.66
C GLU A 155 -0.72 8.10 -18.78
N ARG A 156 -0.59 7.92 -17.47
CA ARG A 156 -1.42 8.57 -16.45
C ARG A 156 -0.65 9.73 -15.88
N GLN A 157 -1.19 10.93 -16.02
CA GLN A 157 -0.67 12.10 -15.32
C GLN A 157 -1.53 12.31 -14.06
N PRO A 158 -0.99 12.01 -12.86
CA PRO A 158 -1.75 12.14 -11.62
C PRO A 158 -2.21 13.59 -11.40
N ARG A 159 -3.38 13.76 -10.80
CA ARG A 159 -3.81 15.08 -10.31
C ARG A 159 -2.98 15.48 -9.09
N PRO A 160 -2.84 16.80 -8.80
CA PRO A 160 -2.06 17.27 -7.66
C PRO A 160 -2.48 16.62 -6.33
N GLY A 161 -1.51 16.12 -5.56
CA GLY A 161 -1.73 15.45 -4.28
C GLY A 161 -2.11 13.97 -4.37
N LEU A 162 -2.12 13.39 -5.56
CA LEU A 162 -2.38 11.97 -5.79
C LEU A 162 -1.18 11.28 -6.43
N ALA A 163 -0.83 10.13 -5.90
CA ALA A 163 0.06 9.18 -6.54
C ALA A 163 -0.79 8.12 -7.26
N VAL A 164 -0.63 7.93 -8.58
CA VAL A 164 -1.53 7.07 -9.39
C VAL A 164 -0.75 6.00 -10.16
N ALA A 165 -1.20 4.75 -10.06
CA ALA A 165 -0.67 3.61 -10.82
C ALA A 165 -1.82 2.73 -11.29
N GLY A 166 -1.62 2.00 -12.39
CA GLY A 166 -2.65 1.13 -12.91
C GLY A 166 -2.14 0.00 -13.78
N THR A 167 -2.97 -1.02 -13.87
CA THR A 167 -2.84 -2.20 -14.74
C THR A 167 -4.17 -2.39 -15.48
N GLY A 168 -4.24 -3.39 -16.38
CA GLY A 168 -5.48 -3.71 -17.08
C GLY A 168 -6.67 -4.10 -16.18
N LYS A 169 -6.44 -4.40 -14.89
CA LYS A 169 -7.49 -4.79 -13.93
C LYS A 169 -7.92 -3.65 -13.00
N PHE A 170 -6.94 -2.89 -12.50
CA PHE A 170 -7.15 -1.86 -11.50
C PHE A 170 -6.33 -0.63 -11.80
N VAL A 171 -6.90 0.52 -11.48
CA VAL A 171 -6.16 1.77 -11.27
C VAL A 171 -6.33 2.14 -9.82
N ILE A 172 -5.25 2.53 -9.16
CA ILE A 172 -5.31 3.01 -7.79
C ILE A 172 -4.68 4.38 -7.65
N ALA A 173 -5.13 5.13 -6.66
CA ALA A 173 -4.49 6.37 -6.24
C ALA A 173 -4.32 6.43 -4.73
N LEU A 174 -3.17 6.91 -4.26
CA LEU A 174 -2.95 7.24 -2.85
C LEU A 174 -3.01 8.76 -2.66
N ASP A 175 -3.75 9.22 -1.64
CA ASP A 175 -3.71 10.61 -1.20
C ASP A 175 -2.36 10.89 -0.50
N GLU A 176 -1.57 11.77 -1.07
CA GLU A 176 -0.27 12.20 -0.55
C GLU A 176 -0.41 13.27 0.55
N THR A 177 -1.59 13.85 0.70
CA THR A 177 -1.83 14.94 1.64
C THR A 177 -1.78 14.42 3.08
N LEU A 178 -0.85 14.96 3.87
CA LEU A 178 -0.73 14.65 5.29
C LEU A 178 -1.26 15.82 6.12
N ASP A 179 -2.21 15.52 7.00
CA ASP A 179 -2.55 16.41 8.11
C ASP A 179 -1.66 16.13 9.32
N GLU A 180 -1.73 17.00 10.32
CA GLU A 180 -0.87 16.85 11.50
C GLU A 180 -1.16 15.58 12.30
N ALA A 181 -2.40 15.10 12.30
CA ALA A 181 -2.76 13.88 13.02
C ALA A 181 -2.11 12.65 12.38
N LEU A 182 -2.13 12.57 11.04
CA LEU A 182 -1.43 11.52 10.30
C LEU A 182 0.08 11.58 10.53
N ILE A 183 0.67 12.78 10.54
CA ILE A 183 2.11 12.95 10.80
C ILE A 183 2.46 12.45 12.21
N ARG A 184 1.71 12.85 13.23
CA ARG A 184 1.93 12.42 14.62
C ARG A 184 1.76 10.91 14.77
N GLU A 185 0.76 10.33 14.13
CA GLU A 185 0.59 8.87 14.12
C GLU A 185 1.76 8.16 13.43
N GLY A 186 2.25 8.70 12.30
CA GLY A 186 3.43 8.19 11.61
C GLY A 186 4.70 8.21 12.47
N LEU A 187 4.89 9.26 13.26
CA LEU A 187 5.98 9.35 14.24
C LEU A 187 5.85 8.28 15.33
N ALA A 188 4.65 8.08 15.88
CA ALA A 188 4.41 7.04 16.88
C ALA A 188 4.67 5.63 16.32
N ARG A 189 4.22 5.32 15.10
CA ARG A 189 4.47 4.02 14.45
C ARG A 189 5.94 3.79 14.15
N GLU A 190 6.67 4.82 13.74
CA GLU A 190 8.12 4.72 13.56
C GLU A 190 8.83 4.50 14.90
N PHE A 191 8.42 5.18 15.97
CA PHE A 191 8.96 4.98 17.32
C PHE A 191 8.72 3.56 17.84
N VAL A 192 7.51 3.02 17.68
CA VAL A 192 7.20 1.60 17.99
C VAL A 192 8.18 0.67 17.29
N ASN A 193 8.44 0.90 15.99
CA ASN A 193 9.41 0.10 15.25
C ASN A 193 10.83 0.21 15.87
N LYS A 194 11.29 1.41 16.26
CA LYS A 194 12.59 1.55 16.93
C LYS A 194 12.65 0.78 18.24
N VAL A 195 11.63 0.92 19.09
CA VAL A 195 11.57 0.19 20.37
C VAL A 195 11.53 -1.31 20.14
N GLN A 196 10.77 -1.80 19.15
CA GLN A 196 10.73 -3.22 18.83
C GLN A 196 12.07 -3.76 18.34
N ASN A 197 12.84 -2.97 17.59
CA ASN A 197 14.18 -3.36 17.20
C ASN A 197 15.14 -3.39 18.40
N LEU A 198 15.02 -2.44 19.33
CA LEU A 198 15.80 -2.45 20.57
C LEU A 198 15.45 -3.67 21.44
N ARG A 199 14.17 -4.06 21.54
CA ARG A 199 13.74 -5.29 22.22
C ARG A 199 14.41 -6.54 21.64
N LYS A 200 14.49 -6.62 20.30
CA LYS A 200 15.18 -7.72 19.61
C LYS A 200 16.70 -7.70 19.85
N GLN A 201 17.32 -6.53 19.86
CA GLN A 201 18.75 -6.38 20.13
C GLN A 201 19.12 -6.75 21.57
N ALA A 202 18.21 -6.49 22.51
CA ALA A 202 18.32 -6.92 23.90
C ALA A 202 17.91 -8.39 24.14
N ASP A 203 17.66 -9.15 23.07
CA ASP A 203 17.29 -10.58 23.10
C ASP A 203 16.11 -10.89 24.04
N LEU A 204 15.12 -10.00 24.08
CA LEU A 204 13.94 -10.17 24.93
C LEU A 204 12.96 -11.17 24.32
N ASP A 205 12.35 -12.00 25.18
CA ASP A 205 11.26 -12.87 24.77
C ASP A 205 10.10 -12.08 24.14
N ILE A 206 9.40 -12.70 23.19
CA ILE A 206 8.31 -12.07 22.43
C ILE A 206 7.21 -11.53 23.38
N ALA A 207 6.90 -12.27 24.45
CA ALA A 207 5.89 -11.89 25.44
C ALA A 207 6.44 -11.05 26.61
N GLN A 208 7.75 -10.75 26.64
CA GLN A 208 8.40 -10.07 27.76
C GLN A 208 7.84 -8.64 27.91
N ARG A 209 7.29 -8.32 29.09
CA ARG A 209 6.87 -6.96 29.39
C ARG A 209 8.05 -6.08 29.79
N ILE A 210 7.99 -4.79 29.43
CA ILE A 210 9.07 -3.83 29.67
C ILE A 210 8.58 -2.57 30.41
N GLN A 211 9.50 -1.85 31.05
CA GLN A 211 9.35 -0.42 31.32
C GLN A 211 10.02 0.35 30.19
N LEU A 212 9.39 1.43 29.72
CA LEU A 212 9.90 2.25 28.62
C LEU A 212 10.01 3.71 29.06
N ARG A 213 11.17 4.30 28.80
CA ARG A 213 11.39 5.74 28.95
C ARG A 213 12.06 6.30 27.70
N TYR A 214 11.78 7.57 27.41
CA TYR A 214 12.37 8.23 26.24
C TYR A 214 12.63 9.71 26.48
N THR A 215 13.65 10.24 25.80
CA THR A 215 13.89 11.67 25.66
C THR A 215 13.65 12.07 24.21
N SER A 216 13.04 13.23 23.99
CA SER A 216 12.76 13.75 22.65
C SER A 216 12.49 15.25 22.67
N GLY A 217 12.56 15.87 21.49
CA GLY A 217 12.07 17.24 21.28
C GLY A 217 10.53 17.32 21.29
N ALA A 218 10.00 18.54 21.43
CA ALA A 218 8.57 18.79 21.66
C ALA A 218 7.64 18.14 20.62
N ALA A 219 7.98 18.22 19.33
CA ALA A 219 7.13 17.68 18.25
C ALA A 219 6.98 16.16 18.34
N LEU A 220 8.08 15.43 18.52
CA LEU A 220 8.03 13.97 18.70
C LEU A 220 7.36 13.62 20.03
N ARG A 221 7.67 14.33 21.11
CA ARG A 221 7.06 14.10 22.42
C ARG A 221 5.54 14.17 22.36
N GLN A 222 4.98 15.22 21.73
CA GLN A 222 3.54 15.38 21.56
C GLN A 222 2.92 14.17 20.84
N ALA A 223 3.55 13.71 19.75
CA ALA A 223 3.09 12.54 19.02
C ALA A 223 3.10 11.26 19.86
N LEU A 224 4.17 11.04 20.65
CA LEU A 224 4.29 9.87 21.51
C LEU A 224 3.31 9.90 22.69
N GLU A 225 3.01 11.09 23.21
CA GLU A 225 2.03 11.26 24.28
C GLU A 225 0.60 11.02 23.79
N GLU A 226 0.24 11.55 22.61
CA GLU A 226 -1.08 11.35 21.99
C GLU A 226 -1.37 9.88 21.67
N HIS A 227 -0.32 9.10 21.37
CA HIS A 227 -0.42 7.68 21.02
C HIS A 227 0.15 6.73 22.09
N ARG A 228 0.28 7.19 23.34
CA ARG A 228 0.94 6.45 24.42
C ARG A 228 0.36 5.06 24.63
N ASP A 229 -0.96 4.95 24.68
CA ASP A 229 -1.65 3.68 24.95
C ASP A 229 -1.38 2.65 23.83
N THR A 230 -1.41 3.11 22.57
CA THR A 230 -1.07 2.28 21.40
C THR A 230 0.38 1.85 21.47
N ILE A 231 1.31 2.76 21.78
CA ILE A 231 2.74 2.43 21.91
C ILE A 231 2.93 1.36 22.99
N GLN A 232 2.35 1.56 24.17
CA GLN A 232 2.44 0.62 25.30
C GLN A 232 1.93 -0.77 24.93
N LYS A 233 0.77 -0.83 24.28
CA LYS A 233 0.19 -2.09 23.82
C LYS A 233 1.09 -2.78 22.80
N GLU A 234 1.51 -2.07 21.76
CA GLU A 234 2.29 -2.64 20.67
C GLU A 234 3.68 -3.13 21.12
N VAL A 235 4.30 -2.46 22.09
CA VAL A 235 5.66 -2.80 22.58
C VAL A 235 5.67 -3.55 23.92
N LEU A 236 4.50 -3.99 24.40
CA LEU A 236 4.30 -4.65 25.68
C LEU A 236 4.90 -3.89 26.87
N ALA A 237 4.82 -2.56 26.84
CA ALA A 237 5.34 -1.71 27.90
C ALA A 237 4.28 -1.45 28.99
N LEU A 238 4.65 -1.66 30.25
CA LEU A 238 3.83 -1.33 31.42
C LEU A 238 3.78 0.17 31.67
N THR A 239 4.89 0.86 31.40
CA THR A 239 5.05 2.30 31.53
C THR A 239 5.72 2.84 30.27
N CYS A 240 5.35 4.05 29.87
CA CYS A 240 5.95 4.78 28.76
C CYS A 240 6.06 6.23 29.21
N GLU A 241 7.25 6.67 29.63
CA GLU A 241 7.46 7.98 30.28
C GLU A 241 8.46 8.84 29.52
N SER A 242 8.11 10.11 29.32
CA SER A 242 9.05 11.11 28.78
C SER A 242 9.97 11.63 29.90
N VAL A 243 11.25 11.77 29.59
CA VAL A 243 12.25 12.42 30.46
C VAL A 243 12.87 13.60 29.72
N ASP A 244 13.12 14.69 30.46
CA ASP A 244 13.76 15.89 29.91
C ASP A 244 15.29 15.78 29.89
N GLY A 245 15.90 16.41 28.88
CA GLY A 245 17.34 16.44 28.71
C GLY A 245 17.89 15.21 27.98
N VAL A 246 19.21 15.17 27.87
CA VAL A 246 19.95 14.03 27.33
C VAL A 246 20.41 13.17 28.51
N VAL A 247 20.22 11.86 28.41
CA VAL A 247 20.60 10.91 29.45
C VAL A 247 21.73 10.03 28.94
N GLU A 248 22.80 9.92 29.73
CA GLU A 248 23.94 9.08 29.40
C GLU A 248 23.58 7.59 29.51
N GLY A 249 24.07 6.78 28.57
CA GLY A 249 23.82 5.33 28.53
C GLY A 249 22.46 4.93 27.95
N TRP A 250 21.62 5.87 27.51
CA TRP A 250 20.40 5.56 26.77
C TRP A 250 20.68 5.38 25.27
N GLU A 251 19.95 4.45 24.65
CA GLU A 251 20.12 4.12 23.24
C GLU A 251 19.62 5.26 22.35
N SER A 252 20.46 5.73 21.43
CA SER A 252 20.10 6.83 20.54
C SER A 252 19.45 6.30 19.26
N VAL A 253 18.26 6.82 18.94
CA VAL A 253 17.50 6.45 17.75
C VAL A 253 17.01 7.69 17.00
N GLU A 254 16.82 7.55 15.69
CA GLU A 254 16.23 8.60 14.85
C GLU A 254 14.84 8.17 14.37
N VAL A 255 13.83 8.99 14.67
CA VAL A 255 12.43 8.78 14.30
C VAL A 255 12.05 9.82 13.25
N ASN A 256 12.14 9.46 11.96
CA ASN A 256 11.79 10.33 10.83
C ASN A 256 12.44 11.74 10.90
N GLY A 257 13.74 11.80 11.19
CA GLY A 257 14.48 13.06 11.34
C GLY A 257 14.48 13.66 12.76
N HIS A 258 13.74 13.07 13.70
CA HIS A 258 13.75 13.49 15.09
C HIS A 258 14.70 12.63 15.92
N ALA A 259 15.70 13.25 16.54
CA ALA A 259 16.56 12.57 17.51
C ALA A 259 15.77 12.23 18.78
N CYS A 260 16.00 11.02 19.28
CA CYS A 260 15.36 10.48 20.48
C CYS A 260 16.36 9.55 21.18
N GLN A 261 16.34 9.53 22.52
CA GLN A 261 17.00 8.47 23.27
C GLN A 261 15.95 7.60 23.94
N VAL A 262 16.21 6.30 24.01
CA VAL A 262 15.29 5.31 24.55
C VAL A 262 16.03 4.49 25.59
N TRP A 263 15.35 4.25 26.70
CA TRP A 263 15.73 3.26 27.69
C TRP A 263 14.58 2.28 27.88
N LEU A 264 14.92 1.00 27.91
CA LEU A 264 13.97 -0.06 28.20
C LEU A 264 14.58 -1.06 29.16
N GLU A 265 13.74 -1.65 30.00
CA GLU A 265 14.13 -2.67 30.98
C GLU A 265 13.05 -3.75 31.04
N ALA A 266 13.48 -5.01 31.01
CA ALA A 266 12.58 -6.15 31.15
C ALA A 266 12.07 -6.26 32.58
N VAL A 267 10.76 -6.45 32.74
CA VAL A 267 10.14 -6.64 34.05
C VAL A 267 10.11 -8.13 34.40
N SER A 268 10.84 -8.52 35.44
CA SER A 268 10.85 -9.90 35.93
C SER A 268 9.58 -10.20 36.74
N GLY A 269 8.96 -11.37 36.51
CA GLY A 269 8.01 -11.96 37.46
C GLY A 269 6.52 -11.60 37.30
N LEU A 270 6.08 -11.11 36.14
CA LEU A 270 4.65 -11.05 35.83
C LEU A 270 4.19 -12.37 35.21
N PRO A 271 3.06 -12.96 35.64
CA PRO A 271 2.52 -14.14 34.98
C PRO A 271 2.22 -13.80 33.53
N VAL A 272 2.62 -14.70 32.63
CA VAL A 272 2.14 -14.69 31.25
C VAL A 272 0.64 -14.97 31.34
N ASP A 273 -0.19 -13.99 30.97
CA ASP A 273 -1.62 -14.26 30.84
C ASP A 273 -1.79 -15.29 29.70
N ASP A 274 -2.26 -16.49 30.06
CA ASP A 274 -2.67 -17.58 29.16
C ASP A 274 -3.80 -17.17 28.21
#